data_AF-A0A139NUM0-F1
#
_entry.id   AF-A0A139NUM0-F1
#
_cell.length_a   1.000
_cell.length_b   1.000
_cell.length_c   1.000
_cell.angle_alpha   90.00
_cell.angle_beta   90.00
_cell.angle_gamma   90.00
#
_symmetry.space_group_name_H-M   'P 1'
#
loop_
_entity.id
_entity.type
_entity.pdbx_description
1 polymer ?
#
loop_
_entity_poly.entity_id
_entity_poly.type
_entity_poly.pdbx_seq_one_letter_code
_entity_poly.pdbx_strand_id
1 'polypeptide(L)'
;MPYLYLSFAILFEVAATSLLKLSQGFSKMLFGILALVFYGLCFFFLSLSLKGIQLNLAYAIWAGIGLVGTTVLSIFLFHEKVTATSLIGIALVISGLVLLNLSQKIH
;
A
#
# COMPACT_ATOMS: atom_id res chain seq x y z
N MET A 1 19.21 -4.22 -5.78
CA MET A 1 17.96 -4.40 -6.54
C MET A 1 16.83 -3.59 -5.89
N PRO A 2 16.76 -2.27 -6.11
CA PRO A 2 15.86 -1.39 -5.35
C PRO A 2 14.37 -1.69 -5.59
N TYR A 3 13.98 -2.12 -6.79
CA TYR A 3 12.60 -2.57 -7.08
C TYR A 3 12.18 -3.81 -6.29
N LEU A 4 13.12 -4.70 -5.97
CA LEU A 4 12.85 -5.90 -5.16
C LEU A 4 12.51 -5.52 -3.72
N TYR A 5 13.26 -4.57 -3.14
CA TYR A 5 12.94 -4.02 -1.83
C TYR A 5 11.60 -3.28 -1.81
N LEU A 6 11.26 -2.58 -2.90
CA LEU A 6 9.96 -1.95 -3.07
C LEU A 6 8.81 -2.98 -3.08
N SER A 7 8.97 -4.09 -3.80
CA SER A 7 7.97 -5.18 -3.78
C SER A 7 7.79 -5.76 -2.39
N PHE A 8 8.88 -5.99 -1.64
CA PHE A 8 8.77 -6.43 -0.25
C PHE A 8 8.07 -5.39 0.63
N ALA A 9 8.39 -4.11 0.49
CA ALA A 9 7.74 -3.04 1.24
C ALA A 9 6.21 -3.07 1.05
N ILE A 10 5.74 -3.21 -0.20
CA ILE A 10 4.31 -3.31 -0.51
C ILE A 10 3.68 -4.56 0.11
N LEU A 11 4.35 -5.71 0.05
CA LEU A 11 3.84 -6.93 0.68
C LEU A 11 3.68 -6.76 2.20
N PHE A 12 4.67 -6.16 2.85
CA PHE A 12 4.63 -5.86 4.29
C PHE A 12 3.53 -4.85 4.62
N GLU A 13 3.35 -3.80 3.82
CA GLU A 13 2.27 -2.82 3.98
C GLU A 13 0.90 -3.50 3.92
N VAL A 14 0.65 -4.28 2.86
CA VAL A 14 -0.63 -4.91 2.63
C VAL A 14 -0.96 -5.91 3.76
N ALA A 15 0.04 -6.67 4.22
CA ALA A 15 -0.09 -7.53 5.38
C ALA A 15 -0.37 -6.73 6.66
N ALA A 16 0.37 -5.63 6.90
CA ALA A 16 0.17 -4.74 8.04
C ALA A 16 -1.25 -4.16 8.07
N THR A 17 -1.75 -3.66 6.94
CA THR A 17 -3.09 -3.09 6.82
C THR A 17 -4.17 -4.14 7.08
N SER A 18 -3.97 -5.36 6.58
CA SER A 18 -4.88 -6.49 6.82
C SER A 18 -4.92 -6.86 8.31
N LEU A 19 -3.75 -6.97 8.96
CA LEU A 19 -3.61 -7.21 10.39
C LEU A 19 -4.23 -6.09 11.23
N LEU A 20 -4.06 -4.84 10.81
CA LEU A 20 -4.64 -3.68 11.48
C LEU A 20 -6.17 -3.72 11.46
N LYS A 21 -6.77 -4.12 10.33
CA LYS A 21 -8.22 -4.30 10.22
C LYS A 21 -8.71 -5.44 11.12
N LEU A 22 -7.96 -6.55 11.21
CA LEU A 22 -8.24 -7.66 12.12
C LEU A 22 -8.10 -7.30 13.61
N SER A 23 -7.27 -6.31 13.92
CA SER A 23 -7.06 -5.80 15.29
C SER A 23 -8.32 -5.14 15.88
N GLN A 24 -9.31 -4.79 15.04
CA GLN A 24 -10.54 -4.07 15.45
C GLN A 24 -10.22 -2.80 16.26
N GLY A 25 -9.30 -1.97 15.73
CA GLY A 25 -8.91 -0.73 16.40
C GLY A 25 -8.13 -0.97 17.70
N PHE A 26 -7.23 -1.95 17.74
CA PHE A 26 -6.42 -2.34 18.90
C PHE A 26 -7.16 -3.11 20.00
N SER A 27 -8.41 -3.50 19.77
CA SER A 27 -9.13 -4.39 20.69
C SER A 27 -8.44 -5.76 20.82
N LYS A 28 -7.76 -6.23 19.76
CA LYS A 28 -6.87 -7.40 19.82
C LYS A 28 -5.40 -6.96 19.73
N MET A 29 -4.82 -6.69 20.90
CA MET A 29 -3.48 -6.13 21.04
C MET A 29 -2.39 -6.90 20.29
N LEU A 30 -2.50 -8.22 20.18
CA LEU A 30 -1.54 -9.08 19.46
C LEU A 30 -1.50 -8.77 17.96
N PHE A 31 -2.67 -8.63 17.31
CA PHE A 31 -2.74 -8.25 15.89
C PHE A 31 -2.32 -6.79 15.68
N GLY A 32 -2.64 -5.89 16.61
CA GLY A 32 -2.20 -4.49 16.56
C GLY A 32 -0.68 -4.33 16.64
N ILE A 33 -0.02 -5.03 17.56
CA ILE A 33 1.44 -5.03 17.70
C ILE A 33 2.07 -5.63 16.43
N LEU A 34 1.53 -6.75 15.92
CA LEU A 34 2.06 -7.36 14.71
C LEU A 34 1.92 -6.44 13.49
N ALA A 35 0.79 -5.73 13.36
CA ALA A 35 0.60 -4.72 12.32
C ALA A 35 1.66 -3.60 12.40
N LEU A 36 1.96 -3.11 13.60
CA LEU A 36 3.01 -2.11 13.82
C LEU A 36 4.40 -2.61 13.41
N VAL A 37 4.73 -3.86 13.75
CA VAL A 37 6.01 -4.47 13.34
C VAL A 37 6.11 -4.57 11.82
N PHE A 38 5.04 -5.02 11.15
CA PHE A 38 5.01 -5.09 9.69
C PHE A 38 5.07 -3.70 9.04
N TYR A 39 4.43 -2.68 9.60
CA TYR A 39 4.60 -1.29 9.14
C TYR A 39 6.05 -0.80 9.30
N GLY A 40 6.70 -1.14 10.41
CA GLY A 40 8.12 -0.82 10.62
C GLY A 40 9.01 -1.46 9.55
N LEU A 41 8.78 -2.75 9.24
CA LEU A 41 9.48 -3.45 8.17
C LEU A 41 9.18 -2.84 6.80
N CYS A 42 7.93 -2.52 6.50
CA CYS A 42 7.54 -1.84 5.27
C CYS A 42 8.34 -0.54 5.06
N PHE A 43 8.36 0.35 6.05
CA PHE A 43 9.11 1.60 5.96
C PHE A 43 10.62 1.40 5.85
N PHE A 44 11.16 0.36 6.53
CA PHE A 44 12.57 0.02 6.41
C PHE A 44 12.94 -0.41 4.98
N PHE A 45 12.15 -1.31 4.36
CA PHE A 45 12.37 -1.74 2.98
C PHE A 45 12.13 -0.61 1.97
N LEU A 46 11.13 0.25 2.22
CA LEU A 46 10.87 1.44 1.40
C LEU A 46 12.11 2.35 1.41
N SER A 47 12.64 2.68 2.60
CA SER A 47 13.86 3.47 2.77
C SER A 47 15.06 2.88 2.02
N LEU A 48 15.18 1.55 2.01
CA LEU A 48 16.23 0.86 1.25
C LEU A 48 16.04 1.00 -0.27
N SER A 49 14.80 0.98 -0.76
CA SER A 49 14.50 1.19 -2.19
C SER A 49 14.82 2.62 -2.64
N LEU A 50 14.64 3.60 -1.76
CA LEU A 50 14.89 5.02 -2.02
C LEU A 50 16.36 5.34 -2.27
N LYS A 51 17.29 4.46 -1.86
CA LYS A 51 18.72 4.61 -2.18
C LYS A 51 19.01 4.44 -3.67
N GLY A 52 18.11 3.83 -4.44
CA GLY A 52 18.32 3.56 -5.87
C GLY A 52 17.18 4.01 -6.79
N ILE A 53 16.07 4.50 -6.23
CA ILE A 53 14.91 5.01 -6.99
C ILE A 53 14.59 6.42 -6.49
N GLN A 54 14.24 7.32 -7.41
CA GLN A 54 13.78 8.65 -7.04
C GLN A 54 12.56 8.58 -6.12
N LEU A 55 12.54 9.40 -5.08
CA LEU A 55 11.49 9.44 -4.05
C LEU A 55 10.09 9.42 -4.66
N ASN A 56 9.82 10.29 -5.62
CA ASN A 56 8.50 10.39 -6.24
C ASN A 56 8.08 9.12 -7.00
N LEU A 57 9.01 8.48 -7.72
CA LEU A 57 8.70 7.24 -8.43
C LEU A 57 8.42 6.10 -7.45
N ALA A 58 9.23 5.98 -6.40
CA ALA A 58 9.04 4.97 -5.37
C ALA A 58 7.69 5.14 -4.66
N TYR A 59 7.35 6.38 -4.25
CA TYR A 59 6.06 6.68 -3.62
C TYR A 59 4.87 6.43 -4.55
N ALA A 60 4.98 6.77 -5.85
CA ALA A 60 3.92 6.50 -6.81
C ALA A 60 3.65 5.00 -6.96
N ILE A 61 4.70 4.18 -7.11
CA ILE A 61 4.54 2.73 -7.24
C ILE A 61 4.03 2.13 -5.92
N TRP A 62 4.60 2.56 -4.79
CA TRP A 62 4.21 2.09 -3.45
C TRP A 62 2.74 2.38 -3.17
N ALA A 63 2.29 3.63 -3.32
CA ALA A 63 0.90 4.02 -3.09
C ALA A 63 -0.07 3.36 -4.09
N GLY A 64 0.30 3.29 -5.37
CA GLY A 64 -0.55 2.69 -6.40
C GLY A 64 -0.77 1.19 -6.21
N ILE A 65 0.32 0.43 -6.06
CA ILE A 65 0.23 -1.02 -5.88
C ILE A 65 -0.29 -1.36 -4.48
N GLY A 66 0.11 -0.61 -3.45
CA GLY A 66 -0.40 -0.77 -2.08
C GLY A 66 -1.92 -0.60 -2.03
N LEU A 67 -2.48 0.43 -2.67
CA LEU A 67 -3.93 0.64 -2.75
C LEU A 67 -4.64 -0.50 -3.49
N VAL A 68 -4.16 -0.90 -4.66
CA VAL A 68 -4.77 -1.99 -5.44
C VAL A 68 -4.70 -3.30 -4.66
N GLY A 69 -3.54 -3.61 -4.08
CA GLY A 69 -3.31 -4.82 -3.29
C GLY A 69 -4.19 -4.89 -2.04
N THR A 70 -4.23 -3.82 -1.24
CA THR A 70 -5.09 -3.74 -0.05
C THR A 70 -6.57 -3.79 -0.40
N THR A 71 -6.99 -3.20 -1.52
CA THR A 71 -8.37 -3.29 -2.01
C THR A 71 -8.73 -4.72 -2.36
N VAL A 72 -7.91 -5.39 -3.18
CA VAL A 72 -8.16 -6.78 -3.60
C VAL A 72 -8.19 -7.71 -2.39
N LEU A 73 -7.23 -7.57 -1.46
CA LEU A 73 -7.21 -8.34 -0.22
C LEU A 73 -8.39 -8.00 0.70
N SER A 74 -8.86 -6.76 0.72
CA SER A 74 -10.05 -6.39 1.50
C SER A 74 -11.30 -7.12 1.01
N ILE A 75 -11.45 -7.24 -0.31
CA ILE A 75 -12.56 -7.98 -0.94
C ILE A 75 -12.46 -9.47 -0.62
N PHE A 76 -11.27 -10.07 -0.77
CA PHE A 76 -11.08 -11.50 -0.56
C PHE A 76 -11.14 -11.94 0.91
N LEU A 77 -10.47 -11.22 1.81
CA LEU A 77 -10.40 -11.58 3.23
C LEU A 77 -11.64 -11.16 4.00
N PHE A 78 -12.11 -9.93 3.78
CA PHE A 78 -13.17 -9.34 4.59
C PHE A 78 -14.54 -9.42 3.92
N HIS A 79 -14.61 -9.97 2.69
CA HIS A 79 -15.85 -10.13 1.92
C HIS A 79 -16.65 -8.82 1.84
N GLU A 80 -15.94 -7.68 1.82
CA GLU A 80 -16.58 -6.38 1.76
C GLU A 80 -17.30 -6.23 0.43
N LYS A 81 -18.56 -5.79 0.51
CA LYS A 81 -19.35 -5.48 -0.68
C LYS A 81 -18.77 -4.24 -1.33
N VAL A 82 -18.06 -4.44 -2.43
CA VAL A 82 -17.63 -3.34 -3.29
C VAL A 82 -18.86 -2.78 -3.98
N THR A 83 -19.26 -1.59 -3.55
CA THR A 83 -20.34 -0.85 -4.22
C THR A 83 -19.78 -0.23 -5.50
N ALA A 84 -20.61 -0.03 -6.52
CA ALA A 84 -20.20 0.65 -7.76
C ALA A 84 -19.52 2.00 -7.48
N THR A 85 -19.96 2.72 -6.44
CA THR A 85 -19.35 3.98 -5.96
C THR A 85 -17.91 3.80 -5.48
N SER A 86 -17.60 2.72 -4.75
CA SER A 86 -16.24 2.41 -4.31
C SER A 86 -15.32 2.14 -5.49
N LEU A 87 -15.84 1.45 -6.51
CA LEU A 87 -15.09 1.15 -7.74
C LEU A 87 -14.74 2.43 -8.51
N ILE A 88 -15.69 3.37 -8.62
CA ILE A 88 -15.46 4.69 -9.22
C ILE A 88 -14.43 5.47 -8.41
N GLY A 89 -14.50 5.43 -7.08
CA GLY A 89 -13.50 6.06 -6.21
C GLY A 89 -12.09 5.50 -6.42
N ILE A 90 -11.96 4.18 -6.47
CA ILE A 90 -10.66 3.52 -6.75
C ILE A 90 -10.14 3.92 -8.13
N ALA A 91 -11.01 3.92 -9.16
CA ALA A 91 -10.63 4.34 -10.51
C ALA A 91 -10.15 5.80 -10.55
N LEU A 92 -10.81 6.71 -9.82
CA LEU A 92 -10.38 8.09 -9.66
C LEU A 92 -9.01 8.20 -8.99
N VAL A 93 -8.78 7.49 -7.88
CA VAL A 93 -7.48 7.50 -7.19
C VAL A 93 -6.36 6.99 -8.10
N ILE A 94 -6.60 5.89 -8.83
CA ILE A 94 -5.64 5.34 -9.79
C ILE A 94 -5.37 6.37 -10.91
N SER A 95 -6.42 7.01 -11.45
CA SER A 95 -6.26 8.03 -12.50
C SER A 95 -5.45 9.23 -12.02
N GLY A 96 -5.66 9.71 -10.79
CA GLY A 96 -4.85 10.76 -10.16
C GLY A 96 -3.39 10.35 -10.01
N LEU A 97 -3.13 9.11 -9.60
CA LEU A 97 -1.78 8.54 -9.51
C LEU A 97 -1.07 8.49 -10.87
N VAL A 98 -1.78 8.09 -11.92
CA VAL A 98 -1.25 8.08 -13.30
C VAL A 98 -0.95 9.50 -13.78
N LEU A 99 -1.85 10.46 -13.53
CA LEU A 99 -1.63 11.87 -13.91
C LEU A 99 -0.42 12.48 -13.19
N LEU A 100 -0.26 12.20 -11.89
CA LEU A 100 0.93 12.62 -11.13
C LEU A 100 2.20 12.00 -11.69
N ASN A 101 2.18 10.72 -12.05
CA ASN A 101 3.34 10.04 -12.64
C ASN A 101 3.70 10.62 -14.03
N LEU A 102 2.70 10.92 -14.85
CA LEU A 102 2.90 11.53 -16.17
C LEU A 102 3.43 12.97 -16.08
N SER A 103 2.90 13.79 -15.16
CA SER A 103 3.38 15.15 -14.91
C SER A 103 4.84 15.17 -14.47
N GLN A 104 5.24 14.20 -13.65
CA GLN A 104 6.62 14.06 -13.17
C GLN A 104 7.61 13.65 -14.26
N LYS A 105 7.16 12.99 -15.33
CA LYS A 105 8.03 12.64 -16.47
C LYS A 105 8.40 13.84 -17.35
N ILE A 106 7.80 15.01 -17.11
CA ILE A 106 7.96 16.24 -17.91
C ILE A 106 9.04 17.18 -17.34
N HIS A 107 9.73 16.82 -16.24
CA HIS A 107 10.87 17.59 -15.71
C HIS A 107 12.17 16.79 -15.63
#